data_AF-A0A978SA82-F1
#
_entry.id   AF-A0A978SA82-F1
#
_cell.length_a   1.000
_cell.length_b   1.000
_cell.length_c   1.000
_cell.angle_alpha   90.00
_cell.angle_beta   90.00
_cell.angle_gamma   90.00
#
_symmetry.space_group_name_H-M   'P 1'
#
loop_
_entity.id
_entity.type
_entity.pdbx_description
1 polymer ?
#
loop_
_entity_poly.entity_id
_entity_poly.type
_entity_poly.pdbx_seq_one_letter_code
_entity_poly.pdbx_strand_id
1 'polypeptide(L)'
;MSQNELQQIADFIASLPSHALLDRCQTEAQRTEWHNYRKNQLLIAAGWEAEFIRCEGDPIGHAFQQQEISKHRHDLLQQRVQLGKYQWELIKVAHPHMAKWHNQIYHLIGKFAKRLLPPQQYPFQTAFDLFAETLREEVNGSFSWCLEPYYAVPVKKWREATEQLKDNIEQADNNGNYPELKPTEADKLKNKVVWNKLGFSWWGVTLLVCQMVSIRDPLLRQKLINYNHAFTEYCKIGIRAARKVPGFAWNKGEQIPTSKAGGVYQNPKSKSS
;
A
#
# COMPACT_ATOMS: atom_id res chain seq x y z
N MET A 1 16.07 10.88 -14.31
CA MET A 1 15.39 9.68 -14.86
C MET A 1 15.20 9.91 -16.34
N SER A 2 15.27 8.88 -17.17
CA SER A 2 14.93 9.07 -18.58
C SER A 2 13.42 9.31 -18.72
N GLN A 3 13.03 10.10 -19.71
CA GLN A 3 11.61 10.38 -19.99
C GLN A 3 10.84 9.10 -20.32
N ASN A 4 11.50 8.10 -20.94
CA ASN A 4 10.91 6.80 -21.26
C ASN A 4 10.57 5.99 -19.98
N GLU A 5 11.48 5.91 -19.00
CA GLU A 5 11.19 5.25 -17.72
C GLU A 5 10.01 5.90 -16.99
N LEU A 6 9.94 7.23 -17.02
CA LEU A 6 8.86 7.98 -16.38
C LEU A 6 7.50 7.72 -17.03
N GLN A 7 7.46 7.66 -18.36
CA GLN A 7 6.25 7.34 -19.10
C GLN A 7 5.81 5.89 -18.83
N GLN A 8 6.76 4.95 -18.82
CA GLN A 8 6.49 3.55 -18.50
C GLN A 8 5.82 3.39 -17.12
N ILE A 9 6.23 4.19 -16.12
CA ILE A 9 5.59 4.21 -14.80
C ILE A 9 4.16 4.77 -14.90
N ALA A 10 3.97 5.89 -15.58
CA ALA A 10 2.65 6.50 -15.77
C ALA A 10 1.67 5.52 -16.43
N ASP A 11 2.09 4.89 -17.52
CA ASP A 11 1.31 3.90 -18.26
C ASP A 11 0.97 2.69 -17.38
N PHE A 12 1.93 2.23 -16.56
CA PHE A 12 1.69 1.12 -15.65
C PHE A 12 0.69 1.47 -14.54
N ILE A 13 0.83 2.64 -13.90
CA ILE A 13 -0.14 3.14 -12.91
C ILE A 13 -1.52 3.20 -13.56
N ALA A 14 -1.61 3.82 -14.74
CA ALA A 14 -2.84 3.93 -15.50
C ALA A 14 -3.44 2.58 -15.87
N SER A 15 -2.64 1.49 -15.92
CA SER A 15 -3.11 0.14 -16.22
C SER A 15 -3.76 -0.58 -15.04
N LEU A 16 -3.62 -0.08 -13.81
CA LEU A 16 -4.18 -0.68 -12.60
C LEU A 16 -5.61 -0.18 -12.29
N PRO A 17 -6.43 -0.92 -11.52
CA PRO A 17 -6.29 -2.35 -11.23
C PRO A 17 -6.36 -3.18 -12.52
N SER A 18 -5.87 -4.42 -12.50
CA SER A 18 -5.87 -5.26 -13.69
C SER A 18 -7.28 -5.59 -14.18
N HIS A 19 -7.44 -5.71 -15.51
CA HIS A 19 -8.72 -6.09 -16.12
C HIS A 19 -9.17 -7.50 -15.71
N ALA A 20 -8.23 -8.43 -15.50
CA ALA A 20 -8.54 -9.78 -15.01
C ALA A 20 -9.28 -9.80 -13.66
N LEU A 21 -9.18 -8.74 -12.84
CA LEU A 21 -9.98 -8.60 -11.62
C LEU A 21 -11.43 -8.19 -11.91
N LEU A 22 -11.66 -7.41 -12.96
CA LEU A 22 -13.00 -7.05 -13.42
C LEU A 22 -13.77 -8.30 -13.87
N ASP A 23 -13.10 -9.21 -14.59
CA ASP A 23 -13.69 -10.48 -15.05
C ASP A 23 -14.11 -11.40 -13.89
N ARG A 24 -13.48 -11.24 -12.72
CA ARG A 24 -13.82 -11.98 -11.49
C ARG A 24 -14.98 -11.38 -10.71
N CYS A 25 -15.45 -10.18 -11.07
CA CYS A 25 -16.55 -9.51 -10.36
C CYS A 25 -17.89 -10.19 -10.66
N GLN A 26 -18.57 -10.62 -9.60
CA GLN A 26 -19.85 -11.30 -9.63
C GLN A 26 -21.04 -10.38 -9.33
N THR A 27 -20.79 -9.25 -8.66
CA THR A 27 -21.83 -8.27 -8.28
C THR A 27 -21.59 -6.89 -8.89
N GLU A 28 -22.64 -6.07 -8.95
CA GLU A 28 -22.52 -4.68 -9.41
C GLU A 28 -21.69 -3.83 -8.44
N ALA A 29 -21.78 -4.11 -7.13
CA ALA A 29 -20.97 -3.42 -6.13
C ALA A 29 -19.46 -3.65 -6.35
N GLN A 30 -19.04 -4.87 -6.70
CA GLN A 30 -17.65 -5.17 -7.05
C GLN A 30 -17.20 -4.46 -8.33
N ARG A 31 -18.05 -4.42 -9.37
CA ARG A 31 -17.75 -3.71 -10.63
C ARG A 31 -17.61 -2.20 -10.40
N THR A 32 -18.53 -1.62 -9.64
CA THR A 32 -18.49 -0.21 -9.24
C THR A 32 -17.21 0.10 -8.47
N GLU A 33 -16.82 -0.74 -7.51
CA GLU A 33 -15.58 -0.57 -6.75
C GLU A 33 -14.34 -0.65 -7.66
N TRP A 34 -14.33 -1.58 -8.63
CA TRP A 34 -13.24 -1.70 -9.60
C TRP A 34 -13.10 -0.41 -10.41
N HIS A 35 -14.22 0.14 -10.90
CA HIS A 35 -14.22 1.41 -11.63
C HIS A 35 -13.77 2.59 -10.75
N ASN A 36 -14.12 2.61 -9.46
CA ASN A 36 -13.63 3.62 -8.52
C ASN A 36 -12.11 3.55 -8.33
N TYR A 37 -11.56 2.34 -8.17
CA TYR A 37 -10.11 2.11 -8.14
C TYR A 37 -9.46 2.57 -9.44
N ARG A 38 -10.03 2.19 -10.59
CA ARG A 38 -9.53 2.59 -11.91
C ARG A 38 -9.48 4.11 -12.07
N LYS A 39 -10.55 4.82 -11.68
CA LYS A 39 -10.58 6.30 -11.75
C LYS A 39 -9.48 6.92 -10.89
N ASN A 40 -9.21 6.36 -9.70
CA ASN A 40 -8.08 6.83 -8.87
C ASN A 40 -6.74 6.65 -9.58
N GLN A 41 -6.49 5.48 -10.15
CA GLN A 41 -5.20 5.20 -10.80
C GLN A 41 -4.99 6.06 -12.05
N LEU A 42 -6.05 6.33 -12.82
CA LEU A 42 -5.97 7.28 -13.95
C LEU A 42 -5.61 8.70 -13.48
N LEU A 43 -6.19 9.17 -12.37
CA LEU A 43 -5.85 10.48 -11.80
C LEU A 43 -4.41 10.51 -11.24
N ILE A 44 -3.94 9.44 -10.61
CA ILE A 44 -2.55 9.34 -10.12
C ILE A 44 -1.58 9.34 -11.30
N ALA A 45 -1.87 8.60 -12.37
CA ALA A 45 -1.06 8.59 -13.58
C ALA A 45 -1.02 9.98 -14.24
N ALA A 46 -2.16 10.65 -14.39
CA ALA A 46 -2.21 12.01 -14.91
C ALA A 46 -1.43 13.00 -14.03
N GLY A 47 -1.55 12.90 -12.69
CA GLY A 47 -0.76 13.70 -11.76
C GLY A 47 0.73 13.44 -11.87
N TRP A 48 1.15 12.18 -12.04
CA TRP A 48 2.53 11.80 -12.28
C TRP A 48 3.07 12.40 -13.60
N GLU A 49 2.30 12.32 -14.69
CA GLU A 49 2.67 12.91 -15.97
C GLU A 49 2.83 14.43 -15.87
N ALA A 50 1.85 15.10 -15.26
CA ALA A 50 1.86 16.54 -15.06
C ALA A 50 3.09 16.98 -14.26
N GLU A 51 3.42 16.26 -13.19
CA GLU A 51 4.50 16.68 -12.29
C GLU A 51 5.90 16.31 -12.79
N PHE A 52 6.09 15.09 -13.31
CA PHE A 52 7.43 14.56 -13.57
C PHE A 52 7.82 14.46 -15.04
N ILE A 53 6.86 14.53 -15.97
CA ILE A 53 7.12 14.40 -17.40
C ILE A 53 6.92 15.74 -18.11
N ARG A 54 5.73 16.34 -17.95
CA ARG A 54 5.33 17.57 -18.65
C ARG A 54 5.69 18.83 -17.85
N CYS A 55 5.77 18.72 -16.53
CA CYS A 55 5.96 19.85 -15.61
C CYS A 55 4.90 20.95 -15.80
N GLU A 56 3.65 20.56 -16.06
CA GLU A 56 2.55 21.45 -16.40
C GLU A 56 1.19 20.90 -15.92
N GLY A 57 0.34 21.80 -15.41
CA GLY A 57 -1.04 21.50 -15.01
C GLY A 57 -1.17 20.84 -13.63
N ASP A 58 -2.41 20.72 -13.15
CA ASP A 58 -2.76 19.95 -11.94
C ASP A 58 -4.04 19.15 -12.17
N PRO A 59 -3.96 17.97 -12.82
CA PRO A 59 -5.14 17.17 -13.15
C PRO A 59 -5.97 16.78 -11.93
N ILE A 60 -5.32 16.55 -10.78
CA ILE A 60 -5.98 16.20 -9.52
C ILE A 60 -6.69 17.43 -8.94
N GLY A 61 -6.05 18.59 -8.96
CA GLY A 61 -6.65 19.87 -8.58
C GLY A 61 -7.83 20.26 -9.47
N HIS A 62 -7.72 20.05 -10.78
CA HIS A 62 -8.84 20.28 -11.71
C HIS A 62 -10.04 19.38 -11.42
N ALA A 63 -9.82 18.09 -11.18
CA ALA A 63 -10.89 17.17 -10.78
C ALA A 63 -11.56 17.60 -9.46
N PHE A 64 -10.79 18.16 -8.52
CA PHE A 64 -11.34 18.73 -7.29
C PHE A 64 -12.18 20.00 -7.54
N GLN A 65 -11.69 20.93 -8.37
CA GLN A 65 -12.41 22.15 -8.74
C GLN A 65 -13.74 21.86 -9.44
N GLN A 66 -13.77 20.82 -10.27
CA GLN A 66 -14.98 20.32 -10.95
C GLN A 66 -15.88 19.47 -10.05
N GLN A 67 -15.56 19.32 -8.77
CA GLN A 67 -16.31 18.54 -7.78
C GLN A 67 -16.43 17.04 -8.12
N GLU A 68 -15.55 16.51 -8.98
CA GLU A 68 -15.52 15.08 -9.29
C GLU A 68 -14.96 14.23 -8.15
N ILE A 69 -14.14 14.84 -7.30
CA ILE A 69 -13.53 14.22 -6.13
C ILE A 69 -13.68 15.13 -4.91
N SER A 70 -13.77 14.53 -3.73
CA SER A 70 -13.79 15.28 -2.47
C SER A 70 -12.40 15.79 -2.10
N LYS A 71 -12.33 16.78 -1.20
CA LYS A 71 -11.05 17.29 -0.67
C LYS A 71 -10.16 16.19 -0.07
N HIS A 72 -10.74 15.26 0.70
CA HIS A 72 -9.94 14.16 1.28
C HIS A 72 -9.35 13.24 0.21
N ARG A 73 -10.10 13.00 -0.88
CA ARG A 73 -9.64 12.21 -2.02
C ARG A 73 -8.55 12.96 -2.79
N HIS A 74 -8.71 14.26 -3.03
CA HIS A 74 -7.68 15.13 -3.59
C HIS A 74 -6.36 15.02 -2.80
N ASP A 75 -6.41 15.25 -1.48
CA ASP A 75 -5.22 15.25 -0.63
C ASP A 75 -4.50 13.88 -0.64
N LEU A 76 -5.26 12.78 -0.62
CA LEU A 76 -4.71 11.43 -0.70
C LEU A 76 -4.07 11.12 -2.07
N LEU A 77 -4.72 11.53 -3.17
CA LEU A 77 -4.20 11.30 -4.52
C LEU A 77 -2.90 12.09 -4.75
N GLN A 78 -2.85 13.37 -4.34
CA GLN A 78 -1.62 14.17 -4.43
C GLN A 78 -0.48 13.56 -3.62
N GLN A 79 -0.73 13.14 -2.37
CA GLN A 79 0.30 12.47 -1.58
C GLN A 79 0.71 11.12 -2.16
N ARG A 80 -0.20 10.38 -2.82
CA ARG A 80 0.17 9.09 -3.44
C ARG A 80 1.11 9.27 -4.62
N VAL A 81 0.97 10.34 -5.42
CA VAL A 81 1.90 10.70 -6.51
C VAL A 81 3.30 10.93 -5.93
N GLN A 82 3.41 11.77 -4.90
CA GLN A 82 4.68 12.03 -4.20
C GLN A 82 5.29 10.75 -3.61
N LEU A 83 4.49 9.96 -2.90
CA LEU A 83 4.93 8.71 -2.32
C LEU A 83 5.45 7.74 -3.39
N GLY A 84 4.78 7.68 -4.56
CA GLY A 84 5.20 6.87 -5.69
C GLY A 84 6.59 7.24 -6.20
N LYS A 85 6.91 8.53 -6.24
CA LYS A 85 8.23 9.04 -6.64
C LYS A 85 9.31 8.52 -5.70
N TYR A 86 9.12 8.69 -4.39
CA TYR A 86 10.10 8.25 -3.40
C TYR A 86 10.21 6.73 -3.32
N GLN A 87 9.09 6.01 -3.49
CA GLN A 87 9.08 4.56 -3.61
C GLN A 87 9.91 4.09 -4.80
N TRP A 88 9.74 4.72 -5.98
CA TRP A 88 10.53 4.42 -7.17
C TRP A 88 12.03 4.70 -6.95
N GLU A 89 12.38 5.87 -6.43
CA GLU A 89 13.77 6.23 -6.15
C GLU A 89 14.44 5.27 -5.16
N LEU A 90 13.70 4.83 -4.14
CA LEU A 90 14.17 3.84 -3.18
C LEU A 90 14.41 2.49 -3.87
N ILE A 91 13.46 2.00 -4.68
CA ILE A 91 13.60 0.73 -5.39
C ILE A 91 14.78 0.74 -6.37
N LYS A 92 15.01 1.84 -7.09
CA LYS A 92 16.17 1.94 -8.00
C LYS A 92 17.50 1.68 -7.28
N VAL A 93 17.65 2.20 -6.06
CA VAL A 93 18.87 2.02 -5.26
C VAL A 93 18.86 0.67 -4.53
N ALA A 94 17.71 0.17 -4.11
CA ALA A 94 17.58 -1.10 -3.40
C ALA A 94 17.76 -2.33 -4.30
N HIS A 95 17.29 -2.27 -5.56
CA HIS A 95 17.22 -3.42 -6.47
C HIS A 95 18.53 -4.24 -6.59
N PRO A 96 19.73 -3.63 -6.74
CA PRO A 96 20.99 -4.38 -6.77
C PRO A 96 21.25 -5.23 -5.51
N HIS A 97 20.72 -4.81 -4.36
CA HIS A 97 20.87 -5.52 -3.08
C HIS A 97 19.82 -6.62 -2.90
N MET A 98 18.69 -6.53 -3.59
CA MET A 98 17.53 -7.39 -3.38
C MET A 98 17.81 -8.85 -3.70
N ALA A 99 18.47 -9.16 -4.82
CA ALA A 99 18.76 -10.56 -5.18
C ALA A 99 19.63 -11.26 -4.13
N LYS A 100 20.68 -10.57 -3.64
CA LYS A 100 21.57 -11.09 -2.61
C LYS A 100 20.82 -11.33 -1.30
N TRP A 101 20.09 -10.33 -0.83
CA TRP A 101 19.40 -10.42 0.45
C TRP A 101 18.18 -11.31 0.43
N HIS A 102 17.45 -11.39 -0.69
CA HIS A 102 16.36 -12.34 -0.86
C HIS A 102 16.82 -13.78 -0.59
N ASN A 103 17.95 -14.17 -1.20
CA ASN A 103 18.51 -15.51 -1.00
C ASN A 103 18.95 -15.73 0.45
N GLN A 104 19.64 -14.74 1.04
CA GLN A 104 20.07 -14.82 2.45
C GLN A 104 18.88 -14.93 3.40
N ILE A 105 17.87 -14.08 3.24
CA ILE A 105 16.61 -14.13 3.99
C ILE A 105 16.02 -15.52 3.82
N TYR A 106 15.76 -16.00 2.59
CA TYR A 106 15.18 -17.32 2.32
C TYR A 106 15.92 -18.49 3.00
N HIS A 107 17.23 -18.39 3.19
CA HIS A 107 18.02 -19.41 3.88
C HIS A 107 17.93 -19.35 5.42
N LEU A 108 17.70 -18.17 6.01
CA LEU A 108 17.66 -17.96 7.46
C LEU A 108 16.34 -18.40 8.13
N ILE A 109 15.28 -18.55 7.34
CA ILE A 109 13.91 -18.75 7.81
C ILE A 109 13.56 -20.23 7.84
N GLY A 110 12.85 -20.65 8.88
CA GLY A 110 12.41 -22.03 9.06
C GLY A 110 11.51 -22.52 7.92
N LYS A 111 11.49 -23.83 7.68
CA LYS A 111 10.69 -24.49 6.62
C LYS A 111 9.21 -24.07 6.60
N PHE A 112 8.62 -23.80 7.76
CA PHE A 112 7.22 -23.37 7.86
C PHE A 112 7.00 -21.95 7.31
N ALA A 113 7.91 -21.03 7.62
CA ALA A 113 7.85 -19.66 7.10
C ALA A 113 8.08 -19.59 5.58
N LYS A 114 8.86 -20.52 5.02
CA LYS A 114 9.09 -20.63 3.55
C LYS A 114 7.81 -20.84 2.74
N ARG A 115 6.75 -21.40 3.34
CA ARG A 115 5.43 -21.56 2.67
C ARG A 115 4.69 -20.25 2.49
N LEU A 116 5.05 -19.23 3.27
CA LEU A 116 4.45 -17.89 3.25
C LEU A 116 5.33 -16.89 2.50
N LEU A 117 6.30 -17.38 1.73
CA LEU A 117 7.34 -16.57 1.13
C LEU A 117 7.39 -16.75 -0.38
N PRO A 118 8.01 -15.79 -1.08
CA PRO A 118 8.09 -15.72 -2.53
C PRO A 118 8.85 -16.92 -3.09
N PRO A 119 8.82 -17.09 -4.42
CA PRO A 119 9.63 -18.10 -5.10
C PRO A 119 11.07 -18.13 -4.60
N GLN A 120 11.67 -19.33 -4.61
CA GLN A 120 13.03 -19.58 -4.12
C GLN A 120 14.09 -18.67 -4.76
N GLN A 121 13.82 -18.14 -5.95
CA GLN A 121 14.71 -17.22 -6.67
C GLN A 121 14.06 -15.84 -6.82
N TYR A 122 14.89 -14.80 -6.72
CA TYR A 122 14.49 -13.42 -6.95
C TYR A 122 14.06 -13.24 -8.43
N PRO A 123 12.80 -12.87 -8.71
CA PRO A 123 12.25 -12.97 -10.06
C PRO A 123 12.44 -11.71 -10.92
N PHE A 124 12.89 -10.61 -10.33
CA PHE A 124 12.93 -9.31 -11.02
C PHE A 124 14.28 -9.09 -11.71
N GLN A 125 14.24 -8.64 -12.95
CA GLN A 125 15.44 -8.35 -13.74
C GLN A 125 15.81 -6.87 -13.63
N THR A 126 14.82 -6.01 -13.49
CA THR A 126 14.98 -4.56 -13.41
C THR A 126 14.32 -3.98 -12.16
N ALA A 127 14.78 -2.80 -11.75
CA ALA A 127 14.13 -2.02 -10.70
C ALA A 127 12.66 -1.73 -11.04
N PHE A 128 12.34 -1.54 -12.33
CA PHE A 128 10.98 -1.33 -12.79
C PHE A 128 10.10 -2.55 -12.51
N ASP A 129 10.59 -3.77 -12.76
CA ASP A 129 9.80 -4.98 -12.51
C ASP A 129 9.42 -5.11 -11.03
N LEU A 130 10.37 -4.84 -10.12
CA LEU A 130 10.10 -4.83 -8.69
C LEU A 130 9.13 -3.71 -8.30
N PHE A 131 9.31 -2.50 -8.84
CA PHE A 131 8.41 -1.39 -8.57
C PHE A 131 6.99 -1.66 -9.06
N ALA A 132 6.84 -2.18 -10.28
CA ALA A 132 5.57 -2.57 -10.87
C ALA A 132 4.86 -3.64 -10.04
N GLU A 133 5.59 -4.65 -9.54
CA GLU A 133 5.00 -5.66 -8.65
C GLU A 133 4.54 -5.04 -7.33
N THR A 134 5.33 -4.14 -6.72
CA THR A 134 4.93 -3.51 -5.45
C THR A 134 3.67 -2.65 -5.60
N LEU A 135 3.52 -1.93 -6.73
CA LEU A 135 2.29 -1.19 -7.05
C LEU A 135 1.12 -2.14 -7.35
N ARG A 136 1.38 -3.25 -8.03
CA ARG A 136 0.38 -4.29 -8.32
C ARG A 136 -0.15 -4.90 -7.02
N GLU A 137 0.72 -5.29 -6.09
CA GLU A 137 0.36 -5.80 -4.77
C GLU A 137 -0.54 -4.81 -4.03
N GLU A 138 -0.19 -3.52 -4.03
CA GLU A 138 -0.96 -2.49 -3.33
C GLU A 138 -2.35 -2.31 -3.93
N VAL A 139 -2.46 -2.16 -5.25
CA VAL A 139 -3.74 -1.84 -5.91
C VAL A 139 -4.60 -3.09 -6.08
N ASN A 140 -4.06 -4.14 -6.71
CA ASN A 140 -4.81 -5.38 -6.96
C ASN A 140 -5.08 -6.14 -5.66
N GLY A 141 -4.11 -6.15 -4.72
CA GLY A 141 -4.26 -6.79 -3.41
C GLY A 141 -5.36 -6.13 -2.59
N SER A 142 -5.38 -4.80 -2.51
CA SER A 142 -6.44 -4.07 -1.81
C SER A 142 -7.82 -4.28 -2.44
N PHE A 143 -7.91 -4.28 -3.78
CA PHE A 143 -9.16 -4.58 -4.46
C PHE A 143 -9.63 -6.02 -4.19
N SER A 144 -8.71 -7.00 -4.19
CA SER A 144 -9.08 -8.41 -4.08
C SER A 144 -9.89 -8.76 -2.84
N TRP A 145 -9.83 -7.94 -1.78
CA TRP A 145 -10.64 -8.10 -0.58
C TRP A 145 -12.15 -8.04 -0.84
N CYS A 146 -12.61 -7.30 -1.85
CA CYS A 146 -14.04 -7.28 -2.20
C CYS A 146 -14.50 -8.56 -2.92
N LEU A 147 -13.55 -9.37 -3.42
CA LEU A 147 -13.81 -10.65 -4.08
C LEU A 147 -13.88 -11.82 -3.09
N GLU A 148 -13.42 -11.62 -1.87
CA GLU A 148 -13.48 -12.64 -0.82
C GLU A 148 -14.94 -12.89 -0.39
N PRO A 149 -15.30 -14.14 -0.02
CA PRO A 149 -16.64 -14.46 0.49
C PRO A 149 -17.05 -13.58 1.68
N TYR A 150 -16.08 -13.24 2.52
CA TYR A 150 -16.25 -12.31 3.62
C TYR A 150 -14.93 -11.63 3.97
N TYR A 151 -14.96 -10.29 4.04
CA TYR A 151 -13.82 -9.51 4.49
C TYR A 151 -14.29 -8.32 5.31
N ALA A 152 -13.86 -8.21 6.56
CA ALA A 152 -14.05 -7.00 7.35
C ALA A 152 -12.73 -6.54 7.98
N VAL A 153 -12.51 -5.24 8.02
CA VAL A 153 -11.44 -4.60 8.79
C VAL A 153 -12.03 -3.51 9.68
N PRO A 154 -11.86 -3.59 11.01
CA PRO A 154 -12.23 -2.50 11.90
C PRO A 154 -11.37 -1.27 11.61
N VAL A 155 -11.98 -0.18 11.12
CA VAL A 155 -11.23 1.07 10.83
C VAL A 155 -10.52 1.63 12.07
N LYS A 156 -11.08 1.42 13.27
CA LYS A 156 -10.40 1.77 14.54
C LYS A 156 -9.05 1.05 14.66
N LYS A 157 -9.02 -0.26 14.42
CA LYS A 157 -7.80 -1.08 14.50
C LYS A 157 -6.79 -0.68 13.43
N TRP A 158 -7.24 -0.49 12.19
CA TRP A 158 -6.40 0.01 11.10
C TRP A 158 -5.77 1.36 11.46
N ARG A 159 -6.56 2.30 11.98
CA ARG A 159 -6.09 3.62 12.40
C ARG A 159 -5.05 3.53 13.52
N GLU A 160 -5.32 2.73 14.55
CA GLU A 160 -4.39 2.53 15.67
C GLU A 160 -3.07 1.87 15.25
N ALA A 161 -3.12 0.94 14.30
CA ALA A 161 -1.92 0.34 13.72
C ALA A 161 -1.15 1.35 12.84
N THR A 162 -1.85 2.15 12.05
CA THR A 162 -1.25 3.18 11.18
C THR A 162 -0.62 4.31 11.99
N GLU A 163 -1.27 4.75 13.07
CA GLU A 163 -0.74 5.75 14.00
C GLU A 163 0.55 5.23 14.66
N GLN A 164 0.54 3.99 15.14
CA GLN A 164 1.73 3.38 15.75
C GLN A 164 2.88 3.23 14.73
N LEU A 165 2.58 2.85 13.48
CA LEU A 165 3.58 2.78 12.42
C LEU A 165 4.18 4.16 12.13
N LYS A 166 3.34 5.19 12.00
CA LYS A 166 3.76 6.58 11.82
C LYS A 166 4.67 7.03 12.96
N ASP A 167 4.26 6.80 14.21
CA ASP A 167 5.04 7.18 15.40
C ASP A 167 6.40 6.48 15.43
N ASN A 168 6.45 5.19 15.07
CA ASN A 168 7.71 4.45 14.98
C ASN A 168 8.65 5.00 13.89
N ILE A 169 8.09 5.48 12.77
CA ILE A 169 8.87 6.10 11.70
C ILE A 169 9.38 7.47 12.14
N GLU A 170 8.56 8.29 12.78
CA GLU A 170 8.95 9.61 13.29
C GLU A 170 9.97 9.53 14.42
N GLN A 171 9.99 8.41 15.17
CA GLN A 171 10.97 8.10 16.20
C GLN A 171 12.18 7.32 15.68
N ALA A 172 12.23 6.98 14.40
CA ALA A 172 13.40 6.36 13.79
C ALA A 172 14.62 7.26 13.98
N ASP A 173 15.80 6.65 14.11
CA ASP A 173 17.02 7.44 14.21
C ASP A 173 17.25 8.26 12.93
N ASN A 174 18.18 9.22 12.97
CA ASN A 174 18.56 10.00 11.78
C ASN A 174 19.09 9.14 10.61
N ASN A 175 19.22 7.81 10.79
CA ASN A 175 19.60 6.88 9.74
C ASN A 175 18.40 6.18 9.10
N GLY A 176 17.17 6.53 9.47
CA GLY A 176 15.95 5.90 8.93
C GLY A 176 15.74 4.46 9.40
N ASN A 177 16.48 4.02 10.42
CA ASN A 177 16.33 2.70 11.01
C ASN A 177 15.31 2.77 12.13
N TYR A 178 14.34 1.86 12.10
CA TYR A 178 13.33 1.78 13.14
C TYR A 178 13.93 1.22 14.42
N PRO A 179 13.55 1.75 15.59
CA PRO A 179 13.94 1.14 16.86
C PRO A 179 13.42 -0.30 16.92
N GLU A 180 14.21 -1.19 17.50
CA GLU A 180 13.75 -2.54 17.78
C GLU A 180 12.55 -2.47 18.73
N LEU A 181 11.41 -3.01 18.28
CA LEU A 181 10.20 -3.04 19.11
C LEU A 181 10.43 -3.99 20.28
N LYS A 182 10.12 -3.53 21.49
CA LYS A 182 10.08 -4.41 22.66
C LYS A 182 9.03 -5.50 22.42
N PRO A 183 9.19 -6.72 22.98
CA PRO A 183 8.22 -7.80 22.77
C PRO A 183 6.77 -7.41 23.07
N THR A 184 6.56 -6.59 24.10
CA THR A 184 5.24 -6.06 24.48
C THR A 184 4.65 -5.09 23.45
N GLU A 185 5.47 -4.31 22.74
CA GLU A 185 5.06 -3.41 21.66
C GLU A 185 4.73 -4.20 20.39
N ALA A 186 5.51 -5.23 20.10
CA ALA A 186 5.24 -6.16 19.01
C ALA A 186 3.91 -6.92 19.22
N ASP A 187 3.64 -7.40 20.44
CA ASP A 187 2.38 -8.08 20.74
C ASP A 187 1.18 -7.12 20.73
N LYS A 188 1.36 -5.87 21.18
CA LYS A 188 0.35 -4.80 21.01
C LYS A 188 0.05 -4.57 19.52
N LEU A 189 1.08 -4.52 18.66
CA LEU A 189 0.91 -4.34 17.23
C LEU A 189 0.15 -5.53 16.61
N LYS A 190 0.53 -6.76 16.95
CA LYS A 190 -0.17 -7.98 16.49
C LYS A 190 -1.65 -7.98 16.85
N ASN A 191 -2.02 -7.48 18.04
CA ASN A 191 -3.41 -7.39 18.48
C ASN A 191 -4.24 -6.31 17.77
N LYS A 192 -3.55 -5.27 17.27
CA LYS A 192 -4.14 -4.17 16.47
C LYS A 192 -4.24 -4.51 14.99
N VAL A 193 -3.40 -5.38 14.47
CA VAL A 193 -3.48 -5.85 13.08
C VAL A 193 -4.36 -7.10 13.00
N VAL A 194 -5.04 -7.30 11.88
CA VAL A 194 -5.75 -8.57 11.63
C VAL A 194 -4.71 -9.61 11.19
N TRP A 195 -3.95 -10.15 12.17
CA TRP A 195 -2.74 -10.96 11.92
C TRP A 195 -2.95 -12.14 10.97
N ASN A 196 -4.09 -12.82 11.09
CA ASN A 196 -4.46 -13.95 10.22
C ASN A 196 -4.73 -13.55 8.76
N LYS A 197 -4.76 -12.26 8.45
CA LYS A 197 -4.88 -11.72 7.08
C LYS A 197 -3.56 -11.17 6.55
N LEU A 198 -2.49 -11.22 7.32
CA LEU A 198 -1.17 -10.80 6.84
C LEU A 198 -0.62 -11.85 5.88
N GLY A 199 -0.25 -11.40 4.69
CA GLY A 199 0.39 -12.19 3.67
C GLY A 199 1.80 -11.68 3.36
N PHE A 200 2.43 -12.35 2.41
CA PHE A 200 3.67 -11.89 1.83
C PHE A 200 3.50 -10.54 1.10
N SER A 201 4.55 -9.72 1.09
CA SER A 201 4.66 -8.55 0.21
C SER A 201 6.10 -8.31 -0.19
N TRP A 202 6.34 -8.15 -1.49
CA TRP A 202 7.62 -7.72 -2.03
C TRP A 202 8.02 -6.33 -1.52
N TRP A 203 7.05 -5.46 -1.29
CA TRP A 203 7.32 -4.15 -0.69
C TRP A 203 7.83 -4.29 0.75
N GLY A 204 7.20 -5.15 1.55
CA GLY A 204 7.65 -5.45 2.91
C GLY A 204 9.09 -5.99 2.95
N VAL A 205 9.43 -6.92 2.06
CA VAL A 205 10.83 -7.41 1.95
C VAL A 205 11.78 -6.31 1.50
N THR A 206 11.38 -5.49 0.53
CA THR A 206 12.21 -4.38 0.04
C THR A 206 12.55 -3.42 1.18
N LEU A 207 11.56 -3.03 1.99
CA LEU A 207 11.79 -2.17 3.15
C LEU A 207 12.70 -2.82 4.21
N LEU A 208 12.56 -4.14 4.44
CA LEU A 208 13.45 -4.87 5.34
C LEU A 208 14.90 -4.85 4.84
N VAL A 209 15.11 -5.11 3.54
CA VAL A 209 16.45 -5.04 2.93
C VAL A 209 17.01 -3.63 3.02
N CYS A 210 16.20 -2.61 2.75
CA CYS A 210 16.62 -1.21 2.87
C CYS A 210 17.10 -0.88 4.28
N GLN A 211 16.42 -1.33 5.34
CA GLN A 211 16.86 -1.11 6.72
C GLN A 211 18.19 -1.81 7.06
N MET A 212 18.42 -3.02 6.54
CA MET A 212 19.67 -3.72 6.80
C MET A 212 20.85 -3.08 6.06
N VAL A 213 20.63 -2.62 4.83
CA VAL A 213 21.67 -2.10 3.95
C VAL A 213 21.96 -0.62 4.21
N SER A 214 20.97 0.18 4.63
CA SER A 214 21.14 1.62 4.96
C SER A 214 22.22 1.87 6.01
N ILE A 215 22.50 0.88 6.88
CA ILE A 215 23.57 0.94 7.88
C ILE A 215 24.94 1.19 7.21
N ARG A 216 25.14 0.65 6.00
CA ARG A 216 26.42 0.70 5.27
C ARG A 216 26.37 1.44 3.94
N ASP A 217 25.18 1.75 3.42
CA ASP A 217 24.97 2.45 2.16
C ASP A 217 24.30 3.82 2.40
N PRO A 218 25.07 4.93 2.37
CA PRO A 218 24.54 6.27 2.61
C PRO A 218 23.51 6.74 1.57
N LEU A 219 23.65 6.31 0.32
CA LEU A 219 22.70 6.68 -0.74
C LEU A 219 21.35 6.01 -0.49
N LEU A 220 21.36 4.71 -0.20
CA LEU A 220 20.15 3.97 0.15
C LEU A 220 19.51 4.52 1.42
N ARG A 221 20.32 4.87 2.42
CA ARG A 221 19.86 5.52 3.66
C ARG A 221 19.09 6.80 3.37
N GLN A 222 19.64 7.70 2.55
CA GLN A 222 18.97 8.95 2.19
C GLN A 222 17.63 8.69 1.47
N LYS A 223 17.58 7.71 0.56
CA LYS A 223 16.33 7.36 -0.13
C LYS A 223 15.29 6.76 0.81
N LEU A 224 15.72 5.93 1.76
CA LEU A 224 14.84 5.37 2.79
C LEU A 224 14.24 6.47 3.68
N ILE A 225 15.05 7.43 4.13
CA ILE A 225 14.58 8.58 4.91
C ILE A 225 13.55 9.40 4.13
N ASN A 226 13.83 9.70 2.85
CA ASN A 226 12.90 10.45 2.00
C ASN A 226 11.56 9.72 1.82
N TYR A 227 11.60 8.40 1.56
CA TYR A 227 10.40 7.58 1.50
C TYR A 227 9.65 7.58 2.83
N ASN A 228 10.33 7.40 3.95
CA ASN A 228 9.73 7.36 5.28
C ASN A 228 9.01 8.67 5.62
N HIS A 229 9.60 9.83 5.29
CA HIS A 229 8.94 11.12 5.45
C HIS A 229 7.66 11.22 4.62
N ALA A 230 7.72 10.88 3.32
CA ALA A 230 6.54 10.91 2.45
C ALA A 230 5.45 9.93 2.91
N PHE A 231 5.85 8.74 3.36
CA PHE A 231 4.94 7.72 3.86
C PHE A 231 4.26 8.13 5.18
N THR A 232 4.99 8.83 6.06
CA THR A 232 4.43 9.42 7.27
C THR A 232 3.36 10.46 6.96
N GLU A 233 3.59 11.35 5.99
CA GLU A 233 2.58 12.32 5.55
C GLU A 233 1.35 11.64 4.93
N TYR A 234 1.57 10.63 4.09
CA TYR A 234 0.49 9.81 3.55
C TYR A 234 -0.36 9.16 4.67
N CYS A 235 0.29 8.59 5.69
CA CYS A 235 -0.37 8.02 6.87
C CYS A 235 -1.19 9.07 7.63
N LYS A 236 -0.65 10.28 7.85
CA LYS A 236 -1.37 11.38 8.54
C LYS A 236 -2.68 11.72 7.82
N ILE A 237 -2.65 11.83 6.50
CA ILE A 237 -3.86 12.12 5.71
C ILE A 237 -4.84 10.94 5.76
N GLY A 238 -4.36 9.71 5.61
CA GLY A 238 -5.19 8.50 5.70
C GLY A 238 -5.90 8.37 7.05
N ILE A 239 -5.20 8.60 8.16
CA ILE A 239 -5.75 8.60 9.52
C ILE A 239 -6.85 9.66 9.66
N ARG A 240 -6.62 10.87 9.14
CA ARG A 240 -7.59 11.96 9.20
C ARG A 240 -8.84 11.64 8.38
N ALA A 241 -8.67 11.12 7.17
CA ALA A 241 -9.76 10.73 6.29
C ALA A 241 -10.61 9.62 6.95
N ALA A 242 -9.97 8.59 7.50
CA ALA A 242 -10.62 7.44 8.12
C ALA A 242 -11.53 7.79 9.33
N ARG A 243 -11.36 8.96 9.97
CA ARG A 243 -12.27 9.43 11.03
C ARG A 243 -13.68 9.72 10.52
N LYS A 244 -13.86 9.93 9.22
CA LYS A 244 -15.12 10.29 8.58
C LYS A 244 -15.73 9.14 7.75
N VAL A 245 -15.05 8.01 7.62
CA VAL A 245 -15.51 6.88 6.81
C VAL A 245 -16.11 5.81 7.73
N PRO A 246 -17.31 5.28 7.44
CA PRO A 246 -17.73 4.03 8.05
C PRO A 246 -16.68 2.96 7.72
N GLY A 247 -16.49 1.98 8.60
CA GLY A 247 -15.53 0.90 8.35
C GLY A 247 -15.73 0.16 7.03
N PHE A 248 -14.72 -0.63 6.67
CA PHE A 248 -14.70 -1.37 5.40
C PHE A 248 -15.07 -2.84 5.64
N ALA A 249 -16.16 -3.28 5.03
CA ALA A 249 -16.55 -4.67 5.06
C ALA A 249 -17.33 -5.11 3.80
N TRP A 250 -17.06 -6.34 3.40
CA TRP A 250 -17.64 -7.05 2.26
C TRP A 250 -18.21 -8.38 2.73
N ASN A 251 -19.37 -8.74 2.19
CA ASN A 251 -19.99 -10.03 2.39
C ASN A 251 -20.62 -10.48 1.07
N LYS A 252 -20.15 -11.59 0.51
CA LYS A 252 -20.61 -12.15 -0.78
C LYS A 252 -20.64 -11.11 -1.90
N GLY A 253 -19.60 -10.27 -1.96
CA GLY A 253 -19.46 -9.23 -3.00
C GLY A 253 -20.29 -7.97 -2.79
N GLU A 254 -21.01 -7.82 -1.67
CA GLU A 254 -21.73 -6.59 -1.34
C GLU A 254 -21.04 -5.83 -0.21
N GLN A 255 -21.01 -4.49 -0.29
CA GLN A 255 -20.55 -3.65 0.80
C GLN A 255 -21.58 -3.69 1.93
N ILE A 256 -21.12 -3.97 3.15
CA ILE A 256 -21.98 -4.00 4.33
C ILE A 256 -21.64 -2.84 5.28
N PRO A 257 -22.64 -2.22 5.94
CA PRO A 257 -22.37 -1.23 6.97
C PRO A 257 -21.58 -1.87 8.10
N THR A 258 -20.40 -1.32 8.42
CA THR A 258 -19.70 -1.72 9.64
C THR A 258 -20.29 -1.00 10.85
N SER A 259 -20.40 -1.69 11.98
CA SER A 259 -20.69 -1.02 13.25
C SER A 259 -19.58 -0.02 13.62
N LYS A 260 -19.92 1.10 14.27
CA LYS A 260 -18.94 2.08 14.80
C LYS A 260 -17.89 1.46 15.73
N ALA A 261 -18.19 0.30 16.32
CA ALA A 261 -17.31 -0.46 17.20
C ALA A 261 -16.41 -1.48 16.46
N GLY A 262 -16.56 -1.68 15.15
CA GLY A 262 -15.75 -2.63 14.40
C GLY A 262 -16.05 -4.10 14.73
N GLY A 263 -17.29 -4.42 15.07
CA GLY A 263 -17.77 -5.78 15.27
C GLY A 263 -18.34 -6.40 13.99
N VAL A 264 -18.08 -7.70 13.83
CA VAL A 264 -18.62 -8.60 12.80
C VAL A 264 -20.14 -8.43 12.67
N TYR A 265 -20.62 -8.58 11.43
CA TYR A 265 -22.03 -8.64 11.05
C TYR A 265 -22.85 -9.48 12.06
N GLN A 266 -23.80 -8.86 12.77
CA GLN A 266 -24.92 -9.63 13.32
C GLN A 266 -25.86 -9.93 12.17
N ASN A 267 -25.89 -11.19 11.77
CA ASN A 267 -26.82 -11.66 10.76
C ASN A 267 -28.26 -11.36 11.23
N PRO A 268 -29.11 -10.64 10.46
CA PRO A 268 -30.48 -10.33 10.86
C PRO A 268 -31.34 -11.57 11.16
N LYS A 269 -30.86 -12.77 10.81
CA LYS A 269 -31.54 -14.05 11.05
C LYS A 269 -31.38 -14.64 12.46
N SER A 270 -30.69 -13.97 13.41
CA SER A 270 -30.63 -14.46 14.81
C SER A 270 -31.75 -13.92 15.70
N LYS A 271 -32.84 -13.41 15.14
CA LYS A 271 -34.10 -13.21 15.87
C LYS A 271 -35.13 -14.27 15.47
N SER A 272 -34.93 -15.46 16.04
CA SER A 272 -35.91 -16.54 16.22
C SER A 272 -35.13 -17.64 16.96
N SER A 273 -35.27 -17.82 18.28
CA SER A 273 -36.50 -18.19 19.00
C SER A 273 -36.36 -17.81 20.47
#